data_AF-A0A5N6VCY0-F1
#
_entry.id   AF-A0A5N6VCY0-F1
#
_cell.length_a   1.000
_cell.length_b   1.000
_cell.length_c   1.000
_cell.angle_alpha   90.00
_cell.angle_beta   90.00
_cell.angle_gamma   90.00
#
_symmetry.space_group_name_H-M   'P 1'
#
loop_
_entity.id
_entity.type
_entity.pdbx_description
1 polymer ?
#
loop_
_entity_poly.entity_id
_entity_poly.type
_entity_poly.pdbx_seq_one_letter_code
_entity_poly.pdbx_strand_id
1 'polypeptide(L)'
;MSTVNMVKYYFYKGMVPKDQDRLRKLVALAYQTARDRKLYPKAVLISINGIHQKDPLGPHVTLCYKDENQLLQDTHVSSHGYVTGKDNLEFVRATHAGEKADSTKRQKGKKTVWPSESELEVIPEIGYGHFL
;
A
#
# COMPACT_ATOMS: atom_id res chain seq x y z
N MET A 1 -3.05 26.38 8.18
CA MET A 1 -3.73 25.33 8.97
C MET A 1 -3.04 24.02 8.66
N SER A 2 -2.51 23.32 9.67
CA SER A 2 -1.98 21.97 9.48
C SER A 2 -3.11 20.97 9.69
N THR A 3 -3.35 20.11 8.71
CA THR A 3 -4.24 18.96 8.85
C THR A 3 -3.41 17.72 9.14
N VAL A 4 -3.85 16.92 10.11
CA VAL A 4 -3.25 15.61 10.39
C VAL A 4 -4.02 14.57 9.59
N ASN A 5 -3.33 13.88 8.69
CA ASN A 5 -3.89 12.76 7.95
C ASN A 5 -3.55 11.44 8.67
N MET A 6 -4.55 10.83 9.31
CA MET A 6 -4.43 9.51 9.91
C MET A 6 -4.49 8.42 8.82
N VAL A 7 -3.54 7.48 8.86
CA VAL A 7 -3.45 6.38 7.88
C VAL A 7 -3.36 5.05 8.60
N LYS A 8 -4.26 4.13 8.24
CA LYS A 8 -4.21 2.72 8.63
C LYS A 8 -3.37 1.93 7.64
N TYR A 9 -2.47 1.11 8.17
CA TYR A 9 -1.64 0.22 7.35
C TYR A 9 -1.97 -1.23 7.66
N TYR A 10 -2.14 -2.00 6.60
CA TYR A 10 -2.52 -3.39 6.65
C TYR A 10 -1.47 -4.25 5.97
N PHE A 11 -1.27 -5.44 6.52
CA PHE A 11 -0.63 -6.57 5.86
C PHE A 11 -1.63 -7.72 5.84
N TYR A 12 -1.46 -8.67 4.92
CA TYR A 12 -2.16 -9.95 5.06
C TYR A 12 -1.70 -10.65 6.36
N LYS A 13 -2.59 -11.42 6.98
CA LYS A 13 -2.24 -12.24 8.16
C LYS A 13 -0.96 -13.05 7.95
N GLY A 14 -0.08 -13.01 8.95
CA GLY A 14 1.23 -13.65 8.97
C GLY A 14 2.29 -12.99 8.08
N MET A 15 1.99 -11.83 7.47
CA MET A 15 2.90 -11.16 6.53
C MET A 15 3.49 -9.85 7.08
N VAL A 16 3.22 -9.49 8.34
CA VAL A 16 3.91 -8.35 8.97
C VAL A 16 5.40 -8.69 9.12
N PRO A 17 6.33 -7.86 8.60
CA PRO A 17 7.75 -8.04 8.80
C PRO A 17 8.12 -8.07 10.29
N LYS A 18 8.92 -9.06 10.70
CA LYS A 18 9.45 -9.14 12.09
C LYS A 18 10.50 -8.06 12.37
N ASP A 19 11.29 -7.74 11.35
CA ASP A 19 12.28 -6.66 11.38
C ASP A 19 11.56 -5.29 11.35
N GLN A 20 11.74 -4.51 12.42
CA GLN A 20 11.12 -3.22 12.61
C GLN A 20 11.63 -2.15 11.65
N ASP A 21 12.91 -2.20 11.26
CA ASP A 21 13.46 -1.23 10.31
C ASP A 21 12.90 -1.48 8.91
N ARG A 22 12.79 -2.76 8.53
CA ARG A 22 12.11 -3.15 7.30
C ARG A 22 10.65 -2.74 7.30
N LEU A 23 9.93 -2.93 8.41
CA LEU A 23 8.54 -2.49 8.55
C LEU A 23 8.41 -0.97 8.34
N ARG A 24 9.22 -0.18 9.04
CA ARG A 24 9.21 1.30 8.90
C ARG A 24 9.49 1.74 7.47
N LYS A 25 10.49 1.14 6.82
CA LYS A 25 10.83 1.45 5.42
C LYS A 25 9.68 1.10 4.46
N LEU A 26 9.02 -0.05 4.65
CA LEU A 26 7.86 -0.44 3.84
C LEU A 26 6.69 0.52 4.03
N VAL A 27 6.41 0.93 5.26
CA VAL A 27 5.33 1.90 5.57
C VAL A 27 5.62 3.26 4.95
N ALA A 28 6.86 3.75 5.06
CA ALA A 28 7.29 4.99 4.44
C ALA A 28 7.16 4.94 2.91
N LEU A 29 7.65 3.87 2.28
CA LEU A 29 7.50 3.64 0.84
C LEU A 29 6.03 3.59 0.42
N ALA A 30 5.20 2.90 1.20
CA ALA A 30 3.80 2.74 0.91
C ALA A 30 3.04 4.07 0.98
N TYR A 31 3.37 4.90 1.97
CA TYR A 31 2.85 6.25 2.07
C TYR A 31 3.25 7.12 0.88
N GLN A 32 4.54 7.14 0.54
CA GLN A 32 5.06 7.92 -0.59
C GLN A 32 4.41 7.50 -1.90
N THR A 33 4.27 6.20 -2.13
CA THR A 33 3.60 5.64 -3.31
C THR A 33 2.16 6.12 -3.38
N ALA A 34 1.37 6.00 -2.30
CA ALA A 34 -0.02 6.44 -2.29
C ALA A 34 -0.17 7.97 -2.46
N ARG A 35 0.84 8.74 -2.01
CA ARG A 35 0.91 10.20 -2.14
C ARG A 35 1.47 10.70 -3.47
N ASP A 36 1.95 9.84 -4.36
CA ASP A 36 2.54 10.24 -5.64
C ASP A 36 1.59 11.13 -6.46
N ARG A 37 0.29 10.81 -6.43
CA ARG A 37 -0.79 11.60 -7.05
C ARG A 37 -1.29 12.78 -6.19
N LYS A 38 -0.57 13.17 -5.14
CA LYS A 38 -0.94 14.20 -4.15
C LYS A 38 -2.25 13.94 -3.40
N LEU A 39 -2.71 12.69 -3.37
CA LEU A 39 -3.91 12.26 -2.63
C LEU A 39 -3.59 12.00 -1.15
N TYR A 40 -4.60 12.08 -0.29
CA TYR A 40 -4.46 11.78 1.15
C TYR A 40 -5.01 10.38 1.44
N PRO A 41 -4.17 9.33 1.45
CA PRO A 41 -4.65 7.98 1.73
C PRO A 41 -5.15 7.88 3.16
N LYS A 42 -6.16 7.05 3.39
CA LYS A 42 -6.71 6.69 4.70
C LYS A 42 -6.38 5.25 5.09
N ALA A 43 -6.25 4.37 4.09
CA ALA A 43 -5.86 2.99 4.28
C ALA A 43 -4.85 2.56 3.22
N VAL A 44 -3.86 1.76 3.60
CA VAL A 44 -2.88 1.17 2.68
C VAL A 44 -2.64 -0.30 3.03
N LEU A 45 -2.87 -1.18 2.07
CA LEU A 45 -2.56 -2.62 2.16
C LEU A 45 -1.24 -2.91 1.46
N ILE A 46 -0.22 -3.34 2.21
CA ILE A 46 1.12 -3.62 1.71
C ILE A 46 1.25 -5.11 1.39
N SER A 47 1.64 -5.45 0.17
CA SER A 47 1.77 -6.82 -0.31
C SER A 47 3.23 -7.15 -0.65
N ILE A 48 3.94 -7.74 0.31
CA ILE A 48 5.39 -8.06 0.19
C ILE A 48 5.70 -9.39 -0.52
N ASN A 49 4.71 -10.27 -0.68
CA ASN A 49 4.89 -11.64 -1.20
C ASN A 49 4.06 -11.90 -2.48
N GLY A 50 4.06 -10.95 -3.41
CA GLY A 50 3.60 -11.23 -4.77
C GLY A 50 4.47 -12.29 -5.45
N ILE A 51 3.91 -13.03 -6.41
CA ILE A 51 4.74 -13.89 -7.27
C ILE A 51 5.72 -12.96 -7.99
N HIS A 52 7.03 -13.16 -7.77
CA HIS A 52 8.07 -12.36 -8.40
C HIS A 52 8.10 -12.65 -9.90
N GLN A 53 7.36 -11.85 -10.67
CA GLN A 53 7.58 -11.74 -12.10
C GLN A 53 8.62 -10.66 -12.34
N LYS A 54 9.52 -10.89 -13.30
CA LYS A 54 10.50 -9.87 -13.69
C LYS A 54 9.73 -8.69 -14.29
N ASP A 55 9.63 -7.61 -13.53
CA ASP A 55 9.02 -6.37 -13.98
C ASP A 55 10.07 -5.59 -14.80
N PRO A 56 9.75 -5.13 -16.02
CA PRO A 56 10.68 -4.38 -16.86
C PRO A 56 11.11 -3.04 -16.25
N LEU A 57 10.34 -2.49 -15.30
CA LEU A 57 10.63 -1.23 -14.62
C LEU A 57 11.50 -1.42 -13.36
N GLY A 58 11.79 -2.67 -12.98
CA GLY A 58 12.72 -3.00 -11.90
C GLY A 58 12.06 -3.41 -10.58
N PRO A 59 12.85 -3.44 -9.48
CA PRO A 59 12.37 -3.81 -8.15
C PRO A 59 11.26 -2.88 -7.66
N HIS A 60 10.21 -3.44 -7.07
CA HIS A 60 9.10 -2.66 -6.53
C HIS A 60 8.40 -3.40 -5.39
N VAL A 61 7.59 -2.64 -4.64
CA VAL A 61 6.62 -3.17 -3.69
C VAL A 61 5.22 -2.92 -4.23
N THR A 62 4.41 -3.98 -4.26
CA THR A 62 2.98 -3.87 -4.59
C THR A 62 2.20 -3.47 -3.35
N LEU A 63 1.28 -2.52 -3.52
CA LEU A 63 0.35 -2.11 -2.49
C LEU A 63 -0.99 -1.73 -3.09
N CYS A 64 -2.00 -1.65 -2.24
CA CYS A 64 -3.26 -0.98 -2.58
C CYS A 64 -3.48 0.15 -1.60
N TYR A 65 -4.09 1.24 -2.03
CA TYR A 65 -4.50 2.31 -1.14
C TYR A 65 -5.97 2.67 -1.34
N LYS A 66 -6.51 3.35 -0.33
CA LYS A 66 -7.81 3.99 -0.33
C LYS A 66 -7.69 5.41 0.20
N ASP A 67 -8.32 6.36 -0.47
CA ASP A 67 -8.67 7.65 0.12
C ASP A 67 -10.07 7.58 0.80
N GLU A 68 -10.58 8.72 1.27
CA GLU A 68 -11.88 8.82 1.94
C GLU A 68 -13.04 8.34 1.04
N ASN A 69 -13.04 8.74 -0.24
CA ASN A 69 -14.13 8.37 -1.15
C ASN A 69 -14.09 6.87 -1.45
N GLN A 70 -12.89 6.31 -1.60
CA GLN A 70 -12.69 4.89 -1.86
C GLN A 70 -13.05 4.00 -0.66
N LEU A 71 -12.94 4.53 0.57
CA LEU A 71 -13.51 3.89 1.75
C LEU A 71 -15.04 3.87 1.69
N LEU A 72 -15.68 4.98 1.33
CA LEU A 72 -17.14 5.08 1.23
C LEU A 72 -17.75 4.21 0.13
N GLN A 73 -16.98 3.94 -0.93
CA GLN A 73 -17.43 3.20 -2.11
C GLN A 73 -16.97 1.74 -2.14
N ASP A 74 -16.24 1.27 -1.13
CA ASP A 74 -15.64 -0.07 -1.09
C ASP A 74 -14.76 -0.36 -2.33
N THR A 75 -13.97 0.62 -2.74
CA THR A 75 -13.01 0.53 -3.85
C THR A 75 -11.58 0.73 -3.38
N HIS A 76 -10.62 0.37 -4.23
CA HIS A 76 -9.20 0.64 -4.01
C HIS A 76 -8.45 0.84 -5.32
N VAL A 77 -7.22 1.36 -5.21
CA VAL A 77 -6.27 1.45 -6.32
C VAL A 77 -5.05 0.58 -6.02
N SER A 78 -4.76 -0.38 -6.89
CA SER A 78 -3.49 -1.12 -6.85
C SER A 78 -2.37 -0.29 -7.45
N SER A 79 -1.22 -0.29 -6.78
CA SER A 79 -0.06 0.52 -7.14
C SER A 79 1.24 -0.25 -6.96
N HIS A 80 2.28 0.17 -7.68
CA HIS A 80 3.65 -0.29 -7.49
C HIS A 80 4.51 0.90 -7.07
N GLY A 81 5.18 0.79 -5.92
CA GLY A 81 6.25 1.70 -5.51
C GLY A 81 7.58 1.12 -5.95
N TYR A 82 8.17 1.65 -7.02
CA TYR A 82 9.46 1.22 -7.53
C TYR A 82 10.59 1.76 -6.66
N VAL A 83 11.61 0.91 -6.45
CA VAL A 83 12.72 1.19 -5.54
C VAL A 83 14.06 0.91 -6.20
N THR A 84 15.14 1.45 -5.61
CA THR A 84 16.50 1.32 -6.15
C THR A 84 17.05 -0.11 -6.06
N GLY A 85 16.56 -0.95 -5.13
CA GLY A 85 16.99 -2.34 -5.01
C GLY A 85 16.07 -3.21 -4.14
N LYS A 86 16.28 -4.54 -4.15
CA LYS A 86 15.51 -5.47 -3.32
C LYS A 86 15.70 -5.23 -1.81
N ASP A 87 16.90 -4.82 -1.44
CA ASP A 87 17.28 -4.52 -0.05
C ASP A 87 17.37 -3.00 0.22
N ASN A 88 17.21 -2.19 -0.83
CA ASN A 88 17.16 -0.73 -0.73
C ASN A 88 15.79 -0.21 -1.17
N LEU A 89 14.94 0.10 -0.19
CA LEU A 89 13.56 0.57 -0.37
C LEU A 89 13.45 2.09 -0.63
N GLU A 90 14.51 2.72 -1.12
CA GLU A 90 14.49 4.12 -1.55
C GLU A 90 13.55 4.28 -2.75
N PHE A 91 12.54 5.14 -2.61
CA PHE A 91 11.50 5.35 -3.60
C PHE A 91 12.03 6.04 -4.85
N VAL A 92 11.67 5.50 -6.02
CA VAL A 92 12.05 6.05 -7.33
C VAL A 92 10.84 6.66 -8.03
N ARG A 93 9.74 5.90 -8.15
CA ARG A 93 8.51 6.32 -8.82
C ARG A 93 7.35 5.41 -8.43
N ALA A 94 6.12 5.86 -8.65
CA ALA A 94 4.93 5.02 -8.55
C ALA A 94 4.29 4.73 -9.91
N THR A 95 3.60 3.60 -10.02
CA THR A 95 2.55 3.39 -11.03
C THR A 95 1.27 2.99 -10.33
N HIS A 96 0.14 3.32 -10.96
CA HIS A 96 -1.18 3.09 -10.38
C HIS A 96 -2.11 2.53 -11.44
N ALA A 97 -2.81 1.46 -11.09
CA ALA A 97 -3.90 0.93 -11.90
C ALA A 97 -5.13 1.84 -11.83
N GLY A 98 -6.15 1.49 -12.60
CA GLY A 98 -7.50 2.04 -12.41
C GLY A 98 -8.10 1.59 -11.07
N GLU A 99 -9.00 2.42 -10.55
CA GLU A 99 -9.81 2.09 -9.39
C GLU A 99 -10.69 0.87 -9.66
N LYS A 100 -10.88 0.02 -8.65
CA LYS A 100 -11.68 -1.21 -8.75
C LYS A 100 -12.31 -1.56 -7.40
N ALA A 101 -13.39 -2.32 -7.44
CA ALA A 101 -14.07 -2.80 -6.24
C ALA A 101 -13.14 -3.67 -5.39
N ASP A 102 -13.28 -3.61 -4.07
CA ASP A 102 -12.54 -4.44 -3.12
C ASP A 102 -12.68 -5.92 -3.39
N SER A 103 -13.89 -6.34 -3.78
CA SER A 103 -14.23 -7.71 -4.15
C SER A 103 -13.44 -8.26 -5.35
N THR A 104 -12.69 -7.42 -6.07
CA THR A 104 -11.85 -7.82 -7.20
C THR A 104 -10.91 -8.95 -6.79
N LYS A 105 -10.93 -10.03 -7.56
CA LYS A 105 -10.06 -11.18 -7.34
C LYS A 105 -8.70 -10.98 -7.99
N ARG A 106 -7.67 -11.55 -7.37
CA ARG A 106 -6.34 -11.71 -7.98
C ARG A 106 -6.44 -12.59 -9.24
N GLN A 107 -5.45 -12.51 -10.13
CA GLN A 107 -5.41 -13.14 -11.47
C GLN A 107 -5.70 -14.66 -11.53
N LYS A 108 -5.63 -15.38 -10.41
CA LYS A 108 -5.99 -16.82 -10.31
C LYS A 108 -7.36 -17.08 -9.63
N GLY A 109 -8.18 -16.06 -9.42
CA GLY A 109 -9.53 -16.15 -8.83
C GLY A 109 -9.58 -16.49 -7.32
N LYS A 110 -8.50 -17.02 -6.74
CA LYS A 110 -8.51 -17.63 -5.40
C LYS A 110 -8.66 -16.66 -4.22
N LYS A 111 -8.20 -15.41 -4.34
CA LYS A 111 -8.21 -14.45 -3.22
C LYS A 111 -8.64 -13.06 -3.68
N THR A 112 -9.41 -12.40 -2.83
CA THR A 112 -9.76 -10.98 -2.96
C THR A 112 -8.50 -10.13 -2.79
N VAL A 113 -8.36 -9.07 -3.59
CA VAL A 113 -7.20 -8.15 -3.49
C VAL A 113 -7.26 -7.38 -2.17
N TRP A 114 -8.42 -6.80 -1.85
CA TRP A 114 -8.66 -6.17 -0.55
C TRP A 114 -9.66 -7.03 0.24
N PRO A 115 -9.20 -8.02 1.03
CA PRO A 115 -10.09 -8.89 1.78
C PRO A 115 -10.68 -8.17 3.01
N SER A 116 -11.56 -8.86 3.74
CA SER A 116 -12.06 -8.36 5.02
C SER A 116 -10.92 -8.16 6.04
N GLU A 117 -11.11 -7.26 7.01
CA GLU A 117 -10.11 -7.02 8.06
C GLU A 117 -9.80 -8.29 8.88
N SER A 118 -10.71 -9.26 8.93
CA SER A 118 -10.47 -10.56 9.57
C SER A 118 -9.35 -11.38 8.93
N GLU A 119 -8.93 -11.04 7.71
CA GLU A 119 -7.81 -11.66 6.99
C GLU A 119 -6.55 -10.78 6.99
N LEU A 120 -6.61 -9.62 7.64
CA LEU A 120 -5.56 -8.62 7.69
C LEU A 120 -4.99 -8.50 9.11
N GLU A 121 -3.76 -7.99 9.17
CA GLU A 121 -3.12 -7.49 10.37
C GLU A 121 -2.92 -5.99 10.21
N VAL A 122 -3.43 -5.23 11.16
CA VAL A 122 -3.25 -3.78 11.24
C VAL A 122 -2.00 -3.50 12.07
N ILE A 123 -1.17 -2.58 11.59
CA ILE A 123 -0.09 -2.01 12.40
C ILE A 123 -0.56 -0.68 13.02
N PRO A 124 0.13 -0.14 14.04
CA PRO A 124 -0.28 1.13 14.66
C PRO A 124 -0.51 2.23 13.62
N GLU A 125 -1.62 2.96 13.78
CA GLU A 125 -1.96 4.09 12.92
C GLU A 125 -0.89 5.18 13.01
N ILE A 126 -0.61 5.81 11.87
CA ILE A 126 0.36 6.90 11.78
C ILE A 126 -0.34 8.17 11.33
N GLY A 127 -0.16 9.23 12.10
CA GLY A 127 -0.59 10.58 11.74
C GLY A 127 0.50 11.28 10.94
N TYR A 128 0.15 11.78 9.75
CA TYR A 128 1.03 12.60 8.92
C TYR A 128 0.57 14.06 8.98
N GLY A 129 1.42 14.93 9.50
CA GLY A 129 1.22 16.37 9.42
C GLY A 129 1.61 16.88 8.04
N HIS A 130 0.71 17.65 7.41
CA HIS A 130 1.04 18.40 6.20
C HIS A 130 1.11 19.88 6.53
N PHE A 131 2.25 20.47 6.19
CA PHE A 131 2.42 21.92 6.16
C PHE A 131 2.17 22.35 4.72
N LEU A 132 1.19 23.24 4.52
CA LEU A 132 0.86 23.85 3.23
C LEU A 132 1.93 24.87 2.84
#